data_AF-A0A127PRT2-F1
#
_entry.id   AF-A0A127PRT2-F1
#
_cell.length_a   1.000
_cell.length_b   1.000
_cell.length_c   1.000
_cell.angle_alpha   90.00
_cell.angle_beta   90.00
_cell.angle_gamma   90.00
#
_symmetry.space_group_name_H-M   'P 1'
#
loop_
_entity.id
_entity.type
_entity.pdbx_description
1 polymer ?
#
loop_
_entity_poly.entity_id
_entity_poly.type
_entity_poly.pdbx_seq_one_letter_code
_entity_poly.pdbx_strand_id
1 'polypeptide(L)'
;MPSGKPTSGIKSLPDSKAKVKKAKLVRDSFTMPADEYQVLGDVKKLFLKAGLEVKKSELLRVGVALIRDLDLANLKLAVASLPPVKAGRPKKEK
;
A
#
# COMPACT_ATOMS: atom_id res chain seq x y z
N MET A 1 -42.36 -15.15 -5.22
CA MET A 1 -41.48 -16.20 -4.67
C MET A 1 -42.13 -17.55 -4.96
N PRO A 2 -41.42 -18.55 -5.50
CA PRO A 2 -40.48 -19.32 -4.69
C PRO A 2 -39.13 -19.62 -5.35
N SER A 3 -38.20 -19.96 -4.46
CA SER A 3 -36.76 -20.13 -4.60
C SER A 3 -36.35 -21.44 -5.28
N GLY A 4 -35.29 -21.38 -6.11
CA GLY A 4 -34.54 -22.54 -6.63
C GLY A 4 -33.14 -22.63 -6.00
N LYS A 5 -32.92 -23.72 -5.26
CA LYS A 5 -31.69 -24.27 -4.62
C LYS A 5 -30.59 -24.66 -5.64
N PRO A 6 -29.37 -25.17 -5.30
CA PRO A 6 -28.90 -25.68 -4.00
C PRO A 6 -27.47 -25.31 -3.55
N THR A 7 -27.27 -25.55 -2.26
CA THR A 7 -26.05 -25.91 -1.54
C THR A 7 -25.06 -26.80 -2.31
N SER A 8 -23.77 -26.46 -2.26
CA SER A 8 -22.68 -27.43 -2.39
C SER A 8 -21.71 -27.25 -1.22
N GLY A 9 -21.88 -28.10 -0.21
CA GLY A 9 -20.83 -28.38 0.76
C GLY A 9 -20.08 -29.63 0.28
N ILE A 10 -18.77 -29.51 0.13
CA ILE A 10 -17.87 -30.67 0.20
C ILE A 10 -16.76 -30.29 1.18
N LYS A 11 -16.86 -30.86 2.38
CA LYS A 11 -15.74 -31.06 3.30
C LYS A 11 -14.90 -32.22 2.76
N SER A 12 -13.61 -31.99 2.56
CA SER A 12 -12.59 -33.04 2.54
C SER A 12 -11.37 -32.60 3.36
N LEU A 13 -10.86 -33.56 4.12
CA LEU A 13 -9.89 -33.52 5.23
C LEU A 13 -8.41 -33.24 4.79
N PRO A 14 -7.44 -33.09 5.73
CA PRO A 14 -6.34 -32.12 5.64
C PRO A 14 -5.08 -32.67 4.95
N ASP A 15 -4.63 -31.97 3.91
CA ASP A 15 -3.27 -32.14 3.38
C ASP A 15 -2.34 -31.14 4.10
N SER A 16 -1.54 -31.67 5.02
CA SER A 16 -0.39 -30.99 5.63
C SER A 16 0.65 -30.68 4.56
N LYS A 17 0.42 -29.62 3.81
CA LYS A 17 1.48 -28.87 3.14
C LYS A 17 1.65 -27.57 3.89
N ALA A 18 2.79 -27.46 4.57
CA ALA A 18 3.30 -26.27 5.23
C ALA A 18 2.92 -25.04 4.39
N LYS A 19 1.84 -24.37 4.79
CA LYS A 19 1.44 -23.08 4.22
C LYS A 19 2.49 -22.10 4.71
N VAL A 20 3.58 -21.99 3.95
CA VAL A 20 4.49 -20.85 3.97
C VAL A 20 3.57 -19.65 4.11
N LYS A 21 3.62 -19.00 5.28
CA LYS A 21 2.69 -17.93 5.64
C LYS A 21 2.85 -16.87 4.56
N LYS A 22 1.93 -16.86 3.58
CA LYS A 22 1.91 -15.86 2.52
C LYS A 22 1.84 -14.52 3.24
N ALA A 23 2.83 -13.66 3.01
CA ALA A 23 2.87 -12.34 3.62
C ALA A 23 1.53 -11.66 3.38
N LYS A 24 0.89 -11.15 4.44
CA LYS A 24 -0.38 -10.42 4.31
C LYS A 24 -0.13 -9.19 3.45
N LEU A 25 -0.57 -9.24 2.20
CA LEU A 25 -0.54 -8.10 1.29
C LEU A 25 -1.70 -7.18 1.64
N VAL A 26 -1.40 -6.07 2.32
CA VAL A 26 -2.38 -5.02 2.59
C VAL A 26 -2.39 -4.07 1.39
N ARG A 27 -3.55 -3.91 0.76
CA ARG A 27 -3.79 -2.87 -0.25
C ARG A 27 -4.38 -1.67 0.45
N ASP A 28 -3.57 -0.64 0.64
CA ASP A 28 -4.02 0.67 1.13
C ASP A 28 -4.09 1.66 -0.05
N SER A 29 -5.15 2.45 -0.11
CA SER A 29 -5.35 3.47 -1.14
C SER A 29 -5.18 4.83 -0.48
N PHE A 30 -4.08 5.51 -0.77
CA PHE A 30 -3.78 6.84 -0.27
C PHE A 30 -4.33 7.92 -1.21
N THR A 31 -4.97 8.93 -0.62
CA THR A 31 -5.28 10.20 -1.29
C THR A 31 -4.12 11.15 -1.04
N MET A 32 -3.47 11.62 -2.10
CA MET A 32 -2.36 12.57 -2.05
C MET A 32 -2.65 13.77 -2.96
N PRO A 33 -2.15 14.97 -2.65
CA PRO A 33 -2.26 16.12 -3.53
C PRO A 33 -1.47 15.90 -4.82
N ALA A 34 -1.88 16.60 -5.89
CA ALA A 34 -1.32 16.41 -7.23
C ALA A 34 0.19 16.70 -7.27
N ASP A 35 0.65 17.70 -6.51
CA ASP A 35 2.07 18.08 -6.43
C ASP A 35 2.93 16.94 -5.87
N GLU A 36 2.51 16.31 -4.77
CA GLU A 36 3.22 15.15 -4.19
C GLU A 36 3.16 13.93 -5.12
N TYR A 37 2.06 13.78 -5.86
CA TYR A 37 1.95 12.73 -6.89
C TYR A 37 2.97 12.92 -8.02
N GLN A 38 3.20 14.17 -8.44
CA GLN A 38 4.21 14.48 -9.46
C GLN A 38 5.61 14.10 -8.99
N VAL A 39 5.96 14.39 -7.73
CA VAL A 39 7.26 14.00 -7.15
C VAL A 39 7.52 12.50 -7.29
N LEU A 40 6.53 11.64 -7.00
CA LEU A 40 6.66 10.19 -7.22
C LEU A 40 6.95 9.84 -8.69
N GLY A 41 6.35 10.58 -9.63
CA GLY A 41 6.58 10.45 -11.06
C GLY A 41 7.98 10.90 -11.46
N ASP A 42 8.45 12.03 -10.95
CA ASP A 42 9.78 12.57 -11.25
C ASP A 42 10.89 11.69 -10.67
N VAL A 43 10.72 11.19 -9.44
CA VAL A 43 11.65 10.22 -8.87
C VAL A 43 11.69 8.95 -9.71
N LYS A 44 10.54 8.46 -10.20
CA LYS A 44 10.51 7.33 -11.13
C LYS A 44 11.29 7.63 -12.43
N LYS A 45 11.15 8.83 -12.99
CA LYS A 45 11.93 9.25 -14.17
C LYS A 45 13.43 9.30 -13.87
N LEU A 46 13.83 9.73 -12.66
CA LEU A 46 15.23 9.74 -12.24
C LEU A 46 15.81 8.32 -12.21
N PHE A 47 15.09 7.36 -11.63
CA PHE A 47 15.50 5.95 -11.65
C PHE A 47 15.58 5.41 -13.08
N LEU A 48 14.60 5.71 -13.94
CA LEU A 48 14.63 5.31 -15.34
C LEU A 48 15.84 5.87 -16.10
N LYS A 49 16.22 7.12 -15.84
CA LYS A 49 17.45 7.71 -16.38
C LYS A 49 18.72 7.00 -15.89
N ALA A 50 18.70 6.45 -14.68
CA ALA A 50 19.76 5.63 -14.13
C ALA A 50 19.73 4.16 -14.62
N GLY A 51 18.80 3.80 -15.53
CA GLY A 51 18.64 2.45 -16.05
C GLY A 51 17.88 1.50 -15.11
N LEU A 52 17.25 2.02 -14.05
CA LEU A 52 16.50 1.25 -13.07
C LEU A 52 15.00 1.48 -13.24
N GLU A 53 14.25 0.41 -13.51
CA GLU A 53 12.79 0.48 -13.51
C GLU A 53 12.25 0.22 -12.11
N VAL A 54 11.65 1.25 -11.51
CA VAL A 54 11.06 1.16 -10.16
C VAL A 54 9.56 1.34 -10.24
N LYS A 55 8.80 0.42 -9.64
CA LYS A 55 7.33 0.56 -9.55
C LYS A 55 6.98 1.58 -8.46
N LYS A 56 5.84 2.24 -8.63
CA LYS A 56 5.32 3.18 -7.61
C LYS A 56 5.17 2.53 -6.24
N SER A 57 4.74 1.27 -6.19
CA SER A 57 4.64 0.51 -4.94
C SER A 57 5.99 0.23 -4.29
N GLU A 58 7.06 0.10 -5.06
CA GLU A 58 8.41 -0.11 -4.53
C GLU A 58 8.97 1.18 -3.96
N LEU A 59 8.79 2.30 -4.67
CA LEU A 59 9.20 3.62 -4.18
C LEU A 59 8.53 3.96 -2.84
N LEU A 60 7.23 3.64 -2.69
CA LEU A 60 6.51 3.80 -1.42
C LEU A 60 7.07 2.89 -0.32
N ARG A 61 7.41 1.63 -0.63
CA ARG A 61 8.00 0.70 0.36
C ARG A 61 9.39 1.13 0.80
N VAL A 62 10.21 1.66 -0.13
CA VAL A 62 11.51 2.26 0.19
C VAL A 62 11.31 3.47 1.09
N GLY A 63 10.34 4.35 0.79
CA GLY A 63 9.99 5.47 1.66
C GLY A 63 9.62 5.03 3.08
N VAL A 64 8.79 4.00 3.23
CA VAL A 64 8.44 3.43 4.55
C VAL A 64 9.66 2.85 5.28
N ALA A 65 10.56 2.18 4.56
CA ALA A 65 11.80 1.67 5.14
C ALA A 65 12.72 2.81 5.62
N LEU A 66 12.85 3.88 4.82
CA LEU A 66 13.64 5.06 5.21
C LEU A 66 13.05 5.78 6.43
N ILE A 67 11.72 5.86 6.53
CA ILE A 67 11.03 6.44 7.69
C ILE A 67 11.38 5.70 8.99
N ARG A 68 11.64 4.38 8.92
CA ARG A 68 12.06 3.59 10.09
C ARG A 68 13.48 3.96 10.57
N ASP A 69 14.36 4.33 9.65
CA ASP A 69 15.76 4.68 9.96
C ASP A 69 15.93 6.16 10.39
N LEU A 70 14.91 7.01 10.20
CA LEU A 70 14.94 8.41 10.65
C LEU A 70 14.77 8.54 12.17
N ASP A 71 15.51 9.47 12.77
CA ASP A 71 15.33 9.86 14.17
C ASP A 71 13.98 10.58 14.40
N LEU A 72 13.47 10.49 15.63
CA LEU A 72 12.19 11.07 16.04
C LEU A 72 12.13 12.59 15.84
N ALA A 73 13.25 13.32 16.00
CA ALA A 73 13.31 14.76 15.72
C ALA A 73 13.10 15.05 14.22
N ASN A 74 13.77 14.30 13.35
CA ASN A 74 13.65 14.44 11.90
C ASN A 74 12.26 14.00 11.41
N LEU A 75 11.68 12.96 12.02
CA LEU A 75 10.31 12.54 11.73
C LEU A 75 9.29 13.62 12.07
N LYS A 76 9.43 14.29 13.22
CA LYS A 76 8.55 15.40 13.61
C LYS A 76 8.63 16.56 12.62
N LEU A 77 9.85 16.94 12.22
CA LEU A 77 10.07 17.99 11.23
C LEU A 77 9.48 17.61 9.86
N ALA A 78 9.69 16.38 9.42
CA ALA A 78 9.15 15.88 8.16
C ALA A 78 7.61 15.91 8.17
N VAL A 79 6.97 15.43 9.25
CA VAL A 79 5.50 15.47 9.39
C VAL A 79 4.97 16.90 9.47
N ALA A 80 5.67 17.81 10.15
CA ALA A 80 5.27 19.21 10.24
C ALA A 80 5.39 19.97 8.90
N SER A 81 6.32 19.56 8.04
CA SER A 81 6.51 20.14 6.71
C SER A 81 5.52 19.62 5.67
N LEU A 82 4.79 18.54 5.95
CA LEU A 82 3.77 18.03 5.03
C LEU A 82 2.58 18.99 5.00
N PRO A 83 2.16 19.46 3.80
CA PRO A 83 0.95 20.25 3.70
C PRO A 83 -0.23 19.44 4.23
N PRO A 84 -1.19 20.07 4.95
CA PRO A 84 -2.34 19.36 5.48
C PRO A 84 -3.18 18.84 4.33
N VAL A 85 -2.99 17.56 3.99
CA VAL A 85 -3.88 16.85 3.09
C VAL A 85 -5.19 16.66 3.85
N LYS A 86 -6.30 17.19 3.32
CA LYS A 86 -7.64 16.76 3.78
C LYS A 86 -7.67 15.26 3.54
N ALA A 87 -7.41 14.47 4.58
CA ALA A 87 -7.36 13.02 4.54
C ALA A 87 -8.75 12.52 4.14
N GLY A 88 -9.00 12.47 2.83
CA GLY A 88 -10.15 11.82 2.22
C GLY A 88 -9.94 10.33 2.29
N ARG A 89 -9.75 9.80 3.50
CA ARG A 89 -9.99 8.37 3.74
C ARG A 89 -11.49 8.23 3.46
N PRO A 90 -11.92 7.54 2.39
CA PRO A 90 -13.33 7.29 2.22
C PRO A 90 -13.76 6.54 3.48
N LYS A 91 -14.59 7.21 4.29
CA LYS A 91 -15.24 6.57 5.41
C LYS A 91 -16.00 5.42 4.75
N LYS A 92 -15.63 4.18 5.05
CA LYS A 92 -16.37 3.00 4.64
C LYS A 92 -17.81 3.21 5.12
N GLU A 93 -18.68 3.68 4.24
CA GLU A 93 -20.09 3.38 4.35
C GLU A 93 -20.31 2.00 3.78
N LYS A 94 -21.17 1.29 4.48
CA LYS A 94 -21.35 -0.15 4.51
C LYS A 94 -22.22 -0.63 3.36
#